data_AF-A0A2V3TSJ7-F1
#
_entry.id   AF-A0A2V3TSJ7-F1
#
_cell.length_a   1.000
_cell.length_b   1.000
_cell.length_c   1.000
_cell.angle_alpha   90.00
_cell.angle_beta   90.00
_cell.angle_gamma   90.00
#
_symmetry.space_group_name_H-M   'P 1'
#
loop_
_entity.id
_entity.type
_entity.pdbx_description
1 polymer ?
#
loop_
_entity_poly.entity_id
_entity_poly.type
_entity_poly.pdbx_seq_one_letter_code
_entity_poly.pdbx_strand_id
1 'polypeptide(L)'
;MSGSEVGRLSYAATPDPPGQTIDTQITPDCNARTEATFDINDSTWVTFYFQNRVPLWRALLSIASERVTLMDSIQACGIVLSEGLTLTLNPMGDVYTMLLDGVIADAGTTYKCKGLLLGSFARTAEMKDAVKSIRMGMHDIESLSNL
;
A
#
# COMPACT_ATOMS: atom_id res chain seq x y z
N MET A 1 29.70 1.34 -2.83
CA MET A 1 28.64 0.94 -1.89
C MET A 1 27.56 0.25 -2.70
N SER A 2 27.40 -1.06 -2.50
CA SER A 2 26.44 -1.90 -3.21
C SER A 2 25.09 -1.80 -2.49
N GLY A 3 24.07 -1.22 -3.13
CA GLY A 3 22.70 -1.25 -2.61
C GLY A 3 22.02 -2.56 -3.04
N SER A 4 21.36 -3.24 -2.12
CA SER A 4 20.48 -4.37 -2.44
C SER A 4 19.12 -3.84 -2.88
N GLU A 5 18.70 -4.23 -4.08
CA GLU A 5 17.34 -4.02 -4.54
C GLU A 5 16.44 -5.11 -3.92
N VAL A 6 15.40 -4.71 -3.20
CA VAL A 6 14.43 -5.67 -2.66
C VAL A 6 13.56 -6.12 -3.83
N GLY A 7 13.65 -7.41 -4.18
CA GLY A 7 13.11 -7.96 -5.42
C GLY A 7 11.60 -7.78 -5.61
N ARG A 8 11.22 -7.59 -6.88
CA ARG A 8 9.83 -7.57 -7.36
C ARG A 8 9.23 -8.98 -7.21
N LEU A 9 8.29 -9.17 -6.29
CA LEU A 9 7.49 -10.40 -6.25
C LEU A 9 6.56 -10.44 -7.47
N SER A 10 6.61 -11.55 -8.21
CA SER A 10 5.84 -11.82 -9.42
C SER A 10 4.35 -11.98 -9.11
N TYR A 11 3.51 -11.24 -9.84
CA TYR A 11 2.05 -11.28 -9.75
C TYR A 11 1.46 -12.62 -10.22
N ALA A 12 0.89 -13.39 -9.29
CA ALA A 12 -0.21 -14.33 -9.54
C ALA A 12 -0.95 -14.72 -8.23
N ALA A 13 -0.97 -13.85 -7.22
CA ALA A 13 -1.78 -14.10 -6.02
C ALA A 13 -3.20 -13.62 -6.30
N THR A 14 -4.18 -14.51 -6.16
CA THR A 14 -5.58 -14.11 -5.97
C THR A 14 -5.63 -13.01 -4.92
N PRO A 15 -6.34 -11.89 -5.17
CA PRO A 15 -6.39 -10.79 -4.23
C PRO A 15 -6.94 -11.27 -2.88
N ASP A 16 -6.29 -10.83 -1.83
CA ASP A 16 -6.68 -11.14 -0.47
C ASP A 16 -8.06 -10.52 -0.18
N PRO A 17 -8.99 -11.25 0.48
CA PRO A 17 -10.28 -10.68 0.87
C PRO A 17 -10.14 -9.38 1.68
N PRO A 18 -11.17 -8.51 1.67
CA PRO A 18 -11.21 -7.36 2.56
C PRO A 18 -11.01 -7.82 4.02
N GLY A 19 -10.41 -6.97 4.87
CA GLY A 19 -10.15 -7.33 6.26
C GLY A 19 -8.90 -8.15 6.53
N GLN A 20 -8.16 -8.52 5.49
CA GLN A 20 -6.98 -9.34 5.65
C GLN A 20 -5.77 -8.53 6.12
N THR A 21 -4.95 -9.18 6.94
CA THR A 21 -3.62 -8.72 7.31
C THR A 21 -2.57 -9.41 6.46
N ILE A 22 -1.63 -8.65 5.91
CA ILE A 22 -0.45 -9.14 5.20
C ILE A 22 0.79 -8.61 5.91
N ASP A 23 1.69 -9.50 6.30
CA ASP A 23 3.02 -9.15 6.81
C ASP A 23 4.06 -9.30 5.68
N THR A 24 4.72 -8.21 5.33
CA THR A 24 5.76 -8.15 4.29
C THR A 24 7.11 -7.85 4.94
N GLN A 25 8.07 -8.77 4.82
CA GLN A 25 9.45 -8.51 5.24
C GLN A 25 10.11 -7.55 4.24
N ILE A 26 10.68 -6.42 4.72
CA ILE A 26 11.30 -5.41 3.86
C ILE A 26 12.82 -5.44 3.95
N THR A 27 13.34 -5.52 5.18
CA THR A 27 14.77 -5.68 5.49
C THR A 27 14.92 -6.82 6.52
N PRO A 28 16.14 -7.25 6.91
CA PRO A 28 16.30 -8.29 7.94
C PRO A 28 15.57 -7.98 9.25
N ASP A 29 15.59 -6.73 9.70
CA ASP A 29 14.99 -6.34 10.98
C ASP A 29 13.73 -5.47 10.84
N CYS A 30 13.29 -5.13 9.61
CA CYS A 30 12.08 -4.34 9.37
C CYS A 30 11.04 -5.07 8.52
N ASN A 31 9.79 -5.04 8.98
CA ASN A 31 8.63 -5.54 8.25
C ASN A 31 7.51 -4.49 8.20
N ALA A 32 6.66 -4.56 7.19
CA ALA A 32 5.41 -3.83 7.13
C ALA A 32 4.22 -4.79 7.32
N ARG A 33 3.31 -4.42 8.20
CA ARG A 33 2.01 -5.05 8.37
C ARG A 33 0.96 -4.19 7.69
N THR A 34 0.28 -4.75 6.71
CA THR A 34 -0.79 -4.10 5.96
C THR A 34 -2.12 -4.71 6.37
N GLU A 35 -3.05 -3.91 6.86
CA GLU A 35 -4.36 -4.34 7.37
C GLU A 35 -5.45 -3.62 6.59
N ALA A 36 -6.06 -4.31 5.62
CA ALA A 36 -7.21 -3.79 4.91
C ALA A 36 -8.40 -3.71 5.86
N THR A 37 -9.07 -2.57 5.89
CA THR A 37 -10.32 -2.42 6.63
C THR A 37 -11.49 -2.86 5.74
N PHE A 38 -12.61 -3.24 6.35
CA PHE A 38 -13.84 -3.59 5.63
C PHE A 38 -14.69 -2.36 5.28
N ASP A 39 -14.12 -1.15 5.27
CA ASP A 39 -14.90 0.05 5.01
C ASP A 39 -15.03 0.36 3.51
N ILE A 40 -16.05 1.15 3.18
CA ILE A 40 -16.37 1.52 1.80
C ILE A 40 -15.25 2.30 1.09
N ASN A 41 -14.33 2.92 1.84
CA ASN A 41 -13.24 3.71 1.26
C ASN A 41 -11.99 2.86 1.00
N ASP A 42 -12.09 1.54 1.14
CA ASP A 42 -10.98 0.59 1.05
C ASP A 42 -9.80 1.01 1.95
N SER A 43 -10.12 1.58 3.12
CA SER A 43 -9.07 2.11 3.99
C SER A 43 -8.13 0.99 4.43
N THR A 44 -6.84 1.27 4.52
CA THR A 44 -5.83 0.27 4.82
C THR A 44 -4.78 0.87 5.74
N TRP A 45 -4.57 0.24 6.89
CA TRP A 45 -3.48 0.59 7.78
C TRP A 45 -2.19 -0.06 7.30
N VAL A 46 -1.09 0.69 7.30
CA VAL A 46 0.26 0.15 7.13
C VAL A 46 1.06 0.51 8.35
N THR A 47 1.58 -0.49 9.06
CA THR A 47 2.44 -0.29 10.23
C THR A 47 3.79 -0.95 10.00
N PHE A 48 4.86 -0.18 10.10
CA PHE A 48 6.22 -0.68 10.08
C PHE A 48 6.63 -1.12 11.47
N TYR A 49 7.28 -2.26 11.58
CA TYR A 49 7.79 -2.81 12.83
C TYR A 49 9.28 -3.11 12.73
N PHE A 50 9.97 -2.96 13.86
CA PHE A 50 11.25 -3.62 14.10
C PHE A 50 10.99 -5.02 14.64
N GLN A 51 11.51 -6.04 13.96
CA GLN A 51 11.44 -7.46 14.30
C GLN A 51 10.03 -7.94 14.67
N ASN A 52 9.00 -7.50 13.94
CA ASN A 52 7.59 -7.82 14.19
C ASN A 52 7.06 -7.43 15.59
N ARG A 53 7.75 -6.54 16.31
CA ARG A 53 7.44 -6.25 17.73
C ARG A 53 7.27 -4.77 18.03
N VAL A 54 8.25 -3.95 17.67
CA VAL A 54 8.26 -2.52 18.04
C VAL A 54 7.71 -1.71 16.88
N PRO A 55 6.52 -1.07 17.00
CA PRO A 55 5.99 -0.24 15.93
C PRO A 55 6.87 1.00 15.75
N LEU A 56 7.20 1.31 14.50
CA LEU A 56 8.07 2.41 14.11
C LEU A 56 7.26 3.57 13.53
N TRP A 57 6.38 3.26 12.58
CA TRP A 57 5.55 4.23 11.89
C TRP A 57 4.25 3.58 11.44
N ARG A 58 3.13 4.30 11.54
CA ARG A 58 1.81 3.84 11.13
C ARG A 58 1.13 4.91 10.29
N ALA A 59 0.55 4.49 9.16
CA ALA A 59 -0.21 5.34 8.26
C ALA A 59 -1.54 4.69 7.89
N LEU A 60 -2.55 5.52 7.62
CA LEU A 60 -3.82 5.12 7.01
C LEU A 60 -3.88 5.66 5.60
N LEU A 61 -4.21 4.81 4.65
CA LEU A 61 -4.49 5.19 3.27
C LEU A 61 -5.92 4.77 2.94
N SER A 62 -6.54 5.47 2.01
CA SER A 62 -7.88 5.15 1.48
C SER A 62 -8.01 5.72 0.07
N ILE A 63 -9.11 5.44 -0.61
CA ILE A 63 -9.41 6.03 -1.92
C ILE A 63 -9.47 7.58 -1.85
N ALA A 64 -9.80 8.16 -0.70
CA ALA A 64 -9.80 9.62 -0.53
C ALA A 64 -8.39 10.19 -0.27
N SER A 65 -7.44 9.35 0.14
CA SER A 65 -6.06 9.73 0.46
C SER A 65 -5.11 8.60 0.06
N GLU A 66 -4.91 8.48 -1.26
CA GLU A 66 -4.19 7.36 -1.88
C GLU A 66 -2.68 7.39 -1.64
N ARG A 67 -2.13 8.50 -1.14
CA ARG A 67 -0.69 8.69 -0.96
C ARG A 67 -0.40 9.31 0.39
N VAL A 68 0.52 8.69 1.13
CA VAL A 68 1.10 9.24 2.37
C VAL A 68 2.60 9.25 2.23
N THR A 69 3.23 10.38 2.51
CA THR A 69 4.69 10.54 2.48
C THR A 69 5.19 10.89 3.88
N LEU A 70 6.23 10.20 4.32
CA LEU A 70 6.90 10.48 5.58
C LEU A 70 7.69 11.78 5.45
N MET A 71 7.30 12.80 6.22
CA MET A 71 7.84 14.16 6.11
C MET A 71 9.18 14.35 6.80
N ASP A 72 9.51 13.51 7.77
CA ASP A 72 10.76 13.55 8.53
C ASP A 72 11.24 12.13 8.79
N SER A 73 12.56 11.91 8.79
CA SER A 73 13.12 10.58 9.03
C SER A 73 12.78 10.08 10.45
N ILE A 74 12.41 8.80 10.57
CA ILE A 74 12.20 8.14 11.86
C ILE A 74 13.37 7.19 12.12
N GLN A 75 14.02 7.33 13.26
CA GLN A 75 15.13 6.48 13.68
C GLN A 75 14.83 5.79 15.00
N ALA A 76 14.86 4.46 15.00
CA ALA A 76 14.68 3.64 16.20
C ALA A 76 15.26 2.24 16.00
N CYS A 77 15.82 1.65 17.06
CA CYS A 77 16.32 0.27 17.07
C CYS A 77 17.32 -0.08 15.94
N GLY A 78 18.08 0.91 15.44
CA GLY A 78 19.01 0.71 14.31
C GLY A 78 18.37 0.76 12.92
N ILE A 79 17.04 0.95 12.85
CA ILE A 79 16.28 1.24 11.64
C ILE A 79 16.18 2.75 11.44
N VAL A 80 16.30 3.19 10.19
CA VAL A 80 15.96 4.53 9.73
C VAL A 80 14.94 4.42 8.60
N LEU A 81 13.70 4.84 8.84
CA LEU A 81 12.74 5.13 7.79
C LEU A 81 13.04 6.54 7.28
N SER A 82 13.58 6.67 6.06
CA SER A 82 14.05 7.96 5.56
C SER A 82 12.90 8.90 5.18
N GLU A 83 13.12 10.21 5.34
CA GLU A 83 12.27 11.25 4.75
C GLU A 83 11.99 10.96 3.26
N GLY A 84 10.75 11.18 2.84
CA GLY A 84 10.29 10.89 1.48
C GLY A 84 9.83 9.44 1.27
N LEU A 85 9.96 8.56 2.27
CA LEU A 85 9.34 7.23 2.22
C LEU A 85 7.83 7.39 1.98
N THR A 86 7.34 6.76 0.93
CA THR A 86 5.99 6.94 0.41
C THR A 86 5.24 5.63 0.40
N LEU A 87 4.04 5.65 0.96
CA LEU A 87 3.01 4.63 0.75
C LEU A 87 2.03 5.11 -0.32
N THR A 88 1.68 4.22 -1.25
CA THR A 88 0.67 4.47 -2.27
C THR A 88 -0.36 3.35 -2.27
N LEU A 89 -1.64 3.70 -2.17
CA LEU A 89 -2.77 2.85 -2.51
C LEU A 89 -3.06 3.06 -3.99
N ASN A 90 -2.96 1.99 -4.78
CA ASN A 90 -3.21 2.03 -6.21
C ASN A 90 -4.50 1.26 -6.56
N PRO A 91 -5.61 1.96 -6.86
CA PRO A 91 -6.86 1.32 -7.27
C PRO A 91 -6.77 0.68 -8.66
N MET A 92 -7.17 -0.59 -8.81
CA MET A 92 -7.15 -1.32 -10.09
C MET A 92 -8.43 -2.14 -10.29
N GLY A 93 -9.48 -1.51 -10.85
CA GLY A 93 -10.77 -2.19 -11.04
C GLY A 93 -11.34 -2.72 -9.72
N ASP A 94 -11.55 -4.02 -9.62
CA ASP A 94 -12.14 -4.69 -8.45
C ASP A 94 -11.14 -4.94 -7.30
N VAL A 95 -9.88 -4.58 -7.49
CA VAL A 95 -8.80 -4.72 -6.49
C VAL A 95 -8.10 -3.38 -6.26
N TYR A 96 -7.28 -3.34 -5.23
CA TYR A 96 -6.30 -2.27 -5.01
C TYR A 96 -5.03 -2.85 -4.42
N THR A 97 -3.90 -2.17 -4.64
CA THR A 97 -2.60 -2.62 -4.14
C THR A 97 -1.95 -1.57 -3.26
N MET A 98 -1.23 -2.00 -2.23
CA MET A 98 -0.40 -1.14 -1.39
C MET A 98 1.05 -1.23 -1.84
N LEU A 99 1.66 -0.08 -2.15
CA LEU A 99 3.01 0.03 -2.67
C LEU A 99 3.87 0.90 -1.76
N LEU A 100 5.15 0.53 -1.65
CA LEU A 100 6.18 1.28 -0.93
C LEU A 100 7.27 1.77 -1.89
N ASP A 101 7.57 3.06 -1.79
CA ASP A 101 8.69 3.72 -2.45
C ASP A 101 9.54 4.48 -1.43
N GLY A 102 10.86 4.52 -1.63
CA GLY A 102 11.77 5.31 -0.81
C GLY A 102 12.92 4.50 -0.24
N VAL A 103 13.45 4.92 0.90
CA VAL A 103 14.68 4.37 1.47
C VAL A 103 14.47 3.98 2.93
N ILE A 104 14.95 2.78 3.26
CA ILE A 104 15.05 2.29 4.64
C ILE A 104 16.49 1.90 4.89
N ALA A 105 17.08 2.37 5.99
CA ALA A 105 18.37 1.88 6.45
C ALA A 105 18.18 0.92 7.63
N ASP A 106 18.91 -0.17 7.64
CA ASP A 106 18.87 -1.20 8.67
C ASP A 106 20.29 -1.63 9.01
N ALA A 107 20.69 -1.41 10.27
CA ALA A 107 22.05 -1.64 10.79
C ALA A 107 23.16 -1.03 9.90
N GLY A 108 22.89 0.15 9.32
CA GLY A 108 23.81 0.86 8.42
C GLY A 108 23.79 0.41 6.95
N THR A 109 23.03 -0.63 6.61
CA THR A 109 22.79 -1.03 5.22
C THR A 109 21.56 -0.31 4.67
N THR A 110 21.68 0.30 3.49
CA THR A 110 20.59 1.02 2.84
C THR A 110 19.84 0.14 1.84
N TYR A 111 18.53 0.07 1.99
CA TYR A 111 17.59 -0.64 1.12
C TYR A 111 16.73 0.37 0.37
N LYS A 112 16.72 0.28 -0.96
CA LYS A 112 15.90 1.14 -1.82
C LYS A 112 14.65 0.37 -2.22
N CYS A 113 13.50 0.86 -1.77
CA CYS A 113 12.19 0.34 -2.16
C CYS A 113 11.69 1.13 -3.37
N LYS A 114 11.30 0.43 -4.43
CA LYS A 114 10.70 1.06 -5.62
C LYS A 114 9.50 0.24 -6.08
N GLY A 115 8.30 0.72 -5.81
CA GLY A 115 7.05 0.00 -6.05
C GLY A 115 7.01 -1.36 -5.37
N LEU A 116 7.57 -1.49 -4.16
CA LEU A 116 7.55 -2.74 -3.41
C LEU A 116 6.09 -3.03 -3.00
N LEU A 117 5.58 -4.18 -3.41
CA LEU A 117 4.21 -4.60 -3.10
C LEU A 117 4.10 -5.02 -1.63
N LEU A 118 3.26 -4.34 -0.86
CA LEU A 118 2.96 -4.66 0.55
C LEU A 118 1.66 -5.46 0.71
N GLY A 119 0.88 -5.59 -0.37
CA GLY A 119 -0.40 -6.28 -0.36
C GLY A 119 -1.28 -5.96 -1.57
N SER A 120 -2.16 -6.89 -1.92
CA SER A 120 -3.20 -6.72 -2.95
C SER A 120 -4.52 -7.21 -2.40
N PHE A 121 -5.52 -6.33 -2.35
CA PHE A 121 -6.78 -6.58 -1.67
C PHE A 121 -7.95 -6.46 -2.63
N ALA A 122 -8.95 -7.30 -2.46
CA ALA A 122 -10.23 -7.12 -3.12
C ALA A 122 -10.95 -5.91 -2.52
N ARG A 123 -11.61 -5.11 -3.36
CA ARG A 123 -12.49 -4.04 -2.88
C ARG A 123 -13.74 -4.59 -2.22
N THR A 124 -14.32 -3.79 -1.33
CA THR A 124 -15.63 -4.06 -0.75
C THR A 124 -16.72 -4.17 -1.83
N ALA A 125 -17.80 -4.90 -1.53
CA ALA A 125 -18.91 -5.07 -2.49
C ALA A 125 -19.58 -3.71 -2.79
N GLU A 126 -19.71 -2.88 -1.78
CA GLU A 126 -20.27 -1.54 -1.82
C GLU A 126 -19.48 -0.64 -2.78
N MET A 127 -18.14 -0.68 -2.72
CA MET A 127 -17.29 0.07 -3.64
C MET A 127 -17.37 -0.48 -5.07
N LYS A 128 -17.44 -1.81 -5.24
CA LYS A 128 -17.64 -2.42 -6.57
C LYS A 128 -18.95 -1.96 -7.22
N ASP A 129 -20.03 -1.94 -6.44
CA ASP A 129 -21.34 -1.45 -6.91
C ASP A 129 -21.31 0.05 -7.24
N ALA A 130 -20.61 0.86 -6.44
CA ALA A 130 -20.41 2.28 -6.73
C ALA A 130 -19.65 2.50 -8.06
N VAL A 131 -18.54 1.79 -8.28
CA VAL A 131 -17.76 1.86 -9.53
C VAL A 131 -18.60 1.43 -10.73
N LYS A 132 -19.38 0.35 -10.58
CA LYS A 132 -20.29 -0.13 -11.64
C LYS A 132 -21.38 0.90 -11.96
N SER A 133 -21.99 1.50 -10.95
CA SER A 133 -23.02 2.54 -11.11
C SER A 133 -22.51 3.75 -11.87
N ILE A 134 -21.31 4.25 -11.53
CA ILE A 134 -20.67 5.37 -12.22
C ILE A 134 -20.42 5.02 -13.70
N ARG A 135 -19.90 3.82 -13.98
CA ARG A 135 -19.61 3.38 -15.35
C ARG A 135 -20.88 3.27 -16.20
N MET A 136 -21.97 2.76 -15.64
CA MET A 136 -23.25 2.70 -16.35
C MET A 136 -23.80 4.10 -16.62
N GLY A 137 -23.77 5.00 -15.63
CA GLY A 137 -24.19 6.39 -15.81
C GLY A 137 -23.38 7.16 -16.86
N MET A 138 -22.07 6.89 -16.99
CA MET A 138 -21.25 7.46 -18.07
C MET A 138 -21.67 6.96 -19.46
N HIS A 139 -21.97 5.67 -19.61
CA HIS A 139 -22.44 5.11 -20.89
C HIS A 139 -23.79 5.70 -21.32
N ASP A 140 -24.67 6.01 -20.36
CA ASP A 140 -25.95 6.67 -20.65
C ASP A 140 -25.77 8.13 -21.10
N ILE A 141 -24.79 8.84 -20.55
CA ILE A 141 -24.46 10.22 -20.97
C ILE A 141 -23.86 10.25 -22.39
N GLU A 142 -22.95 9.33 -22.72
CA GLU A 142 -22.38 9.22 -24.08
C GLU A 142 -23.42 8.83 -25.14
N SER A 143 -24.51 8.18 -24.73
CA SER A 143 -25.63 7.83 -25.61
C SER A 143 -26.54 9.03 -25.89
N LEU A 144 -26.59 10.01 -24.98
CA LEU A 144 -27.38 11.25 -25.11
C LEU A 144 -26.66 12.35 -25.89
N SER A 145 -25.34 12.34 -25.97
CA SER A 145 -24.54 13.33 -26.72
C SER A 145 -24.46 13.05 -28.23
N ASN A 146 -25.02 11.93 -28.70
CA ASN A 146 -25.09 11.54 -30.11
C ASN A 146 -26.49 11.73 -30.73
N LEU A 147 -27.39 12.44 -30.04
CA LEU A 147 -28.69 12.92 -30.54
C LEU A 147 -28.63 14.42 -30.85
#